data_AF-A0A523WLQ2-F1
#
_entry.id   AF-A0A523WLQ2-F1
#
_cell.length_a   1.000
_cell.length_b   1.000
_cell.length_c   1.000
_cell.angle_alpha   90.00
_cell.angle_beta   90.00
_cell.angle_gamma   90.00
#
_symmetry.space_group_name_H-M   'P 1'
#
loop_
_entity.id
_entity.type
_entity.pdbx_description
1 polymer ?
#
loop_
_entity_poly.entity_id
_entity_poly.type
_entity_poly.pdbx_seq_one_letter_code
_entity_poly.pdbx_strand_id
1 'polypeptide(L)'
;MILVPGKFLVQDQQGEFEEIMVVEPKQIANQINKKSYDHLIAAELNLDIREFPKLKAENIRDTKLVQISIKENDVEKAKLILHSLFNHLNKDLDKKIDVEIKILDTQVASKENSIKQNEISIKDHNNQIALKNLQIKDKENEIKTKENGIKKKNNNIQLKELDIQSREIEKDRIKKEIESFQNKLKISEDRVKSIMDEMKEVKKRIDELEVQQRKALAEKKQGGDAISLLLYSNEVQQNFRYYNTLDEKLSNEKITQENLNLAIRNKEEQLRQIDNQIEQINTQKETIKTEIDDIMTQIVVIKTGIKKIKNSIKSVKNSIEKVKNTINTQETEISLLEGKKARIDYTQLIKEPTSSLYPVFPKKKLNILIASILGLMAFTMLAFFLESLEKHKAKIK
;
A
#
# COMPACT_ATOMS: atom_id res chain seq x y z
N MET A 1 -61.33 13.98 32.48
CA MET A 1 -60.38 13.93 31.35
C MET A 1 -59.39 12.81 31.60
N ILE A 2 -58.96 12.09 30.56
CA ILE A 2 -57.89 11.07 30.67
C ILE A 2 -56.84 11.38 29.61
N LEU A 3 -55.57 11.42 30.01
CA LEU A 3 -54.44 11.64 29.12
C LEU A 3 -53.39 10.54 29.24
N VAL A 4 -52.68 10.33 28.13
CA VAL A 4 -51.45 9.54 28.04
C VAL A 4 -50.29 10.52 27.88
N PRO A 5 -49.36 10.59 28.83
CA PRO A 5 -48.14 11.35 28.65
C PRO A 5 -47.36 10.83 27.43
N GLY A 6 -46.58 11.67 26.76
CA GLY A 6 -45.73 11.19 25.67
C GLY A 6 -44.80 10.06 26.10
N LYS A 7 -44.44 9.19 25.16
CA LYS A 7 -43.65 7.97 25.39
C LYS A 7 -42.58 7.78 24.34
N PHE A 8 -41.56 7.02 24.71
CA PHE A 8 -40.48 6.57 23.84
C PHE A 8 -40.36 5.05 23.95
N LEU A 9 -40.19 4.35 22.83
CA LEU A 9 -39.85 2.92 22.85
C LEU A 9 -38.33 2.77 22.90
N VAL A 10 -37.82 2.12 23.94
CA VAL A 10 -36.41 1.78 24.10
C VAL A 10 -36.26 0.27 24.02
N GLN A 11 -35.27 -0.20 23.27
CA GLN A 11 -34.99 -1.62 23.16
C GLN A 11 -34.12 -2.07 24.35
N ASP A 12 -34.50 -3.14 25.04
CA ASP A 12 -33.72 -3.73 26.12
C ASP A 12 -32.55 -4.56 25.58
N GLN A 13 -31.69 -5.05 26.49
CA GLN A 13 -30.51 -5.83 26.12
C GLN A 13 -30.83 -7.21 25.51
N GLN A 14 -32.09 -7.67 25.60
CA GLN A 14 -32.57 -8.91 24.98
C GLN A 14 -33.27 -8.66 23.63
N GLY A 15 -33.44 -7.40 23.22
CA GLY A 15 -34.05 -7.02 21.95
C GLY A 15 -35.55 -6.75 22.02
N GLU A 16 -36.16 -6.81 23.20
CA GLU A 16 -37.58 -6.50 23.43
C GLU A 16 -37.78 -4.98 23.59
N PHE A 17 -38.94 -4.46 23.18
CA PHE A 17 -39.22 -3.03 23.26
C PHE A 17 -39.95 -2.67 24.56
N GLU A 18 -39.29 -1.87 25.41
CA GLU A 18 -39.87 -1.29 26.60
C GLU A 18 -40.33 0.15 26.32
N GLU A 19 -41.60 0.43 26.64
CA GLU A 19 -42.18 1.77 26.55
C GLU A 19 -41.84 2.60 27.79
N ILE A 20 -40.95 3.57 27.63
CA ILE A 20 -40.54 4.53 28.67
C ILE A 20 -41.31 5.84 28.49
N MET A 21 -41.91 6.33 29.57
CA MET A 21 -42.66 7.59 29.55
C MET A 21 -41.72 8.80 29.65
N VAL A 22 -42.00 9.88 28.89
CA VAL A 22 -41.24 11.15 28.95
C VAL A 22 -41.24 11.73 30.37
N VAL A 23 -42.38 11.58 31.06
CA VAL A 23 -42.55 11.91 32.47
C VAL A 23 -43.44 10.84 33.08
N GLU A 24 -43.07 10.33 34.25
CA GLU A 24 -43.89 9.32 34.92
C GLU A 24 -45.29 9.89 35.23
N PRO A 25 -46.38 9.15 34.96
CA PRO A 25 -47.72 9.64 35.20
C PRO A 25 -48.01 9.97 36.68
N LYS A 26 -47.27 9.38 37.62
CA LYS A 26 -47.28 9.77 39.04
C LYS A 26 -46.74 11.19 39.26
N GLN A 27 -45.68 11.58 38.55
CA GLN A 27 -45.09 12.92 38.65
C GLN A 27 -46.03 13.97 38.08
N ILE A 28 -46.69 13.69 36.94
CA ILE A 28 -47.71 14.57 36.35
C ILE A 28 -48.89 14.75 37.31
N ALA A 29 -49.40 13.64 37.86
CA ALA A 29 -50.48 13.71 38.85
C ALA A 29 -50.09 14.54 40.08
N ASN A 30 -48.85 14.38 40.57
CA ASN A 30 -48.32 15.16 41.69
C ASN A 30 -48.18 16.65 41.35
N GLN A 31 -47.74 17.02 40.15
CA GLN A 31 -47.63 18.42 39.72
C GLN A 31 -48.99 19.11 39.66
N ILE A 32 -50.00 18.42 39.11
CA ILE A 32 -51.37 18.95 39.05
C ILE A 32 -51.95 19.10 40.47
N ASN A 33 -51.76 18.10 41.33
CA ASN A 33 -52.24 18.15 42.73
C ASN A 33 -51.53 19.22 43.58
N LYS A 34 -50.29 19.60 43.21
CA LYS A 34 -49.53 20.69 43.84
C LYS A 34 -49.90 22.08 43.31
N LYS A 35 -50.95 22.20 42.49
CA LYS A 35 -51.43 23.47 41.91
C LYS A 35 -50.42 24.16 41.00
N SER A 36 -49.52 23.40 40.38
CA SER A 36 -48.46 23.96 39.54
C SER A 36 -48.99 24.69 38.29
N TYR A 37 -50.23 24.44 37.90
CA TYR A 37 -50.88 25.04 36.73
C TYR A 37 -52.03 26.00 37.08
N ASP A 38 -52.51 26.03 38.32
CA ASP A 38 -53.71 26.79 38.74
C ASP A 38 -53.57 28.29 38.44
N HIS A 39 -52.41 28.88 38.72
CA HIS A 39 -52.14 30.29 38.45
C HIS A 39 -52.10 30.62 36.95
N LEU A 40 -51.59 29.70 36.13
CA LEU A 40 -51.48 29.89 34.68
C LEU A 40 -52.86 29.82 34.02
N ILE A 41 -53.66 28.83 34.42
CA ILE A 41 -55.02 28.63 33.91
C ILE A 41 -55.94 29.77 34.37
N ALA A 42 -55.83 30.20 35.64
CA ALA A 42 -56.62 31.31 36.15
C ALA A 42 -56.31 32.63 35.43
N ALA A 43 -55.03 32.89 35.13
CA ALA A 43 -54.62 34.06 34.36
C ALA A 43 -55.09 33.99 32.89
N GLU A 44 -55.05 32.82 32.25
CA GLU A 44 -55.52 32.64 30.87
C GLU A 44 -57.04 32.82 30.75
N LEU A 45 -57.80 32.29 31.70
CA LEU A 45 -59.27 32.31 31.69
C LEU A 45 -59.87 33.53 32.40
N ASN A 46 -59.04 34.50 32.83
CA ASN A 46 -59.44 35.66 33.63
C ASN A 46 -60.30 35.30 34.86
N LEU A 47 -59.93 34.21 35.56
CA LEU A 47 -60.62 33.73 36.76
C LEU A 47 -59.93 34.26 38.02
N ASP A 48 -60.72 34.58 39.06
CA ASP A 48 -60.15 34.86 40.38
C ASP A 48 -59.55 33.57 40.95
N ILE A 49 -58.26 33.59 41.26
CA ILE A 49 -57.53 32.48 41.87
C ILE A 49 -58.15 32.05 43.21
N ARG A 50 -58.83 32.98 43.91
CA ARG A 50 -59.53 32.70 45.17
C ARG A 50 -60.74 31.79 44.96
N GLU A 51 -61.34 31.83 43.77
CA GLU A 51 -62.48 31.02 43.36
C GLU A 51 -62.07 29.83 42.49
N PHE A 52 -60.77 29.57 42.33
CA PHE A 52 -60.30 28.50 41.45
C PHE A 52 -60.64 27.11 42.04
N PRO A 53 -61.33 26.25 41.28
CA PRO A 53 -61.73 24.93 41.77
C PRO A 53 -60.52 24.02 41.96
N LYS A 54 -60.58 23.16 42.98
CA LYS A 54 -59.50 22.20 43.25
C LYS A 54 -59.45 21.13 42.17
N LEU A 55 -58.38 21.14 41.38
CA LEU A 55 -58.02 20.07 40.47
C LEU A 55 -57.54 18.84 41.26
N LYS A 56 -57.92 17.65 40.79
CA LYS A 56 -57.42 16.38 41.30
C LYS A 56 -56.94 15.52 40.14
N ALA A 57 -55.70 15.06 40.23
CA ALA A 57 -55.12 14.13 39.29
C ALA A 57 -54.70 12.84 40.00
N GLU A 58 -54.96 11.70 39.36
CA GLU A 58 -54.52 10.39 39.82
C GLU A 58 -53.97 9.57 38.66
N ASN A 59 -52.91 8.82 38.93
CA ASN A 59 -52.47 7.77 38.01
C ASN A 59 -53.40 6.56 38.22
N ILE A 60 -54.01 6.09 37.13
CA ILE A 60 -54.84 4.89 37.18
C ILE A 60 -53.92 3.68 37.42
N ARG A 61 -54.21 2.89 38.45
CA ARG A 61 -53.37 1.76 38.91
C ARG A 61 -53.02 0.83 37.76
N ASP A 62 -51.76 0.41 37.69
CA ASP A 62 -51.21 -0.50 36.69
C ASP A 62 -51.40 -0.03 35.24
N THR A 63 -51.62 1.27 35.04
CA THR A 63 -51.70 1.89 33.71
C THR A 63 -50.80 3.12 33.60
N LYS A 64 -50.53 3.51 32.36
CA LYS A 64 -49.76 4.72 32.02
C LYS A 64 -50.64 5.97 31.90
N LEU A 65 -51.89 5.90 32.37
CA LEU A 65 -52.90 6.93 32.22
C LEU A 65 -52.92 7.87 33.43
N VAL A 66 -53.19 9.15 33.16
CA VAL A 66 -53.49 10.14 34.19
C VAL A 66 -54.95 10.57 34.04
N GLN A 67 -55.74 10.33 35.08
CA GLN A 67 -57.11 10.80 35.19
C GLN A 67 -57.12 12.14 35.92
N ILE A 68 -57.77 13.13 35.32
CA ILE A 68 -57.95 14.46 35.90
C ILE A 68 -59.43 14.74 36.08
N SER A 69 -59.78 15.19 37.28
CA SER A 69 -61.13 15.55 37.68
C SER A 69 -61.13 16.92 38.37
N ILE A 70 -62.25 17.64 38.17
CA ILE A 70 -62.52 18.95 38.73
C ILE A 70 -63.90 18.90 39.39
N LYS A 71 -64.07 19.66 40.48
CA LYS A 71 -65.38 19.86 41.11
C LYS A 71 -65.78 21.31 40.94
N GLU A 72 -66.74 21.54 40.05
CA GLU A 72 -67.23 22.87 39.70
C GLU A 72 -68.72 22.79 39.39
N ASN A 73 -69.47 23.86 39.67
CA ASN A 73 -70.92 23.91 39.49
C ASN A 73 -71.29 24.20 38.04
N ASP A 74 -70.48 24.99 37.36
CA ASP A 74 -70.61 25.30 35.93
C ASP A 74 -69.82 24.28 35.11
N VAL A 75 -70.56 23.48 34.33
CA VAL A 75 -70.02 22.44 33.47
C VAL A 75 -69.15 23.02 32.35
N GLU A 76 -69.51 24.17 31.79
CA GLU A 76 -68.74 24.79 30.70
C GLU A 76 -67.44 25.40 31.24
N LYS A 77 -67.51 26.07 32.39
CA LYS A 77 -66.31 26.53 33.13
C LYS A 77 -65.37 25.37 33.47
N ALA A 78 -65.91 24.23 33.91
CA ALA A 78 -65.14 23.03 34.23
C ALA A 78 -64.43 22.43 33.00
N LYS A 79 -65.12 22.36 31.86
CA LYS A 79 -64.54 21.90 30.59
C LYS A 79 -63.42 22.82 30.12
N LEU A 80 -63.62 24.14 30.18
CA LEU A 80 -62.62 25.13 29.79
C LEU A 80 -61.36 25.05 30.65
N ILE A 81 -61.50 24.91 31.97
CA ILE A 81 -60.36 24.74 32.89
C ILE A 81 -59.58 23.46 32.59
N LEU A 82 -60.27 22.34 32.32
CA LEU A 82 -59.61 21.08 31.97
C LEU A 82 -58.93 21.13 30.60
N HIS A 83 -59.50 21.84 29.64
CA HIS A 83 -58.92 22.03 28.32
C HIS A 83 -57.68 22.94 28.36
N SER A 84 -57.73 24.06 29.08
CA SER A 84 -56.55 24.92 29.33
C SER A 84 -55.44 24.19 30.08
N LEU A 85 -55.79 23.40 31.11
CA LEU A 85 -54.83 22.52 31.79
C LEU A 85 -54.17 21.52 30.83
N PHE A 86 -54.96 20.89 29.96
CA PHE A 86 -54.42 20.00 28.93
C PHE A 86 -53.48 20.74 28.00
N ASN A 87 -53.84 21.93 27.52
CA ASN A 87 -53.00 22.72 26.61
C ASN A 87 -51.66 23.11 27.25
N HIS A 88 -51.68 23.54 28.51
CA HIS A 88 -50.45 23.85 29.25
C HIS A 88 -49.58 22.62 29.50
N LEU A 89 -50.18 21.51 29.93
CA LEU A 89 -49.47 20.26 30.16
C LEU A 89 -48.91 19.67 28.86
N ASN A 90 -49.70 19.70 27.79
CA ASN A 90 -49.30 19.25 26.46
C ASN A 90 -48.11 20.06 25.97
N LYS A 91 -48.16 21.40 26.08
CA LYS A 91 -47.04 22.29 25.74
C LYS A 91 -45.76 21.98 26.52
N ASP A 92 -45.86 21.69 27.82
CA ASP A 92 -44.69 21.35 28.64
C ASP A 92 -44.09 19.98 28.28
N LEU A 93 -44.94 18.98 28.02
CA LEU A 93 -44.52 17.62 27.66
C LEU A 93 -43.96 17.57 26.24
N ASP A 94 -44.63 18.21 25.28
CA ASP A 94 -44.18 18.31 23.89
C ASP A 94 -42.85 19.05 23.80
N LYS A 95 -42.64 20.11 24.61
CA LYS A 95 -41.34 20.79 24.70
C LYS A 95 -40.22 19.86 25.16
N LYS A 96 -40.48 18.90 26.07
CA LYS A 96 -39.47 17.91 26.49
C LYS A 96 -39.19 16.90 25.37
N ILE A 97 -40.21 16.50 24.64
CA ILE A 97 -40.08 15.63 23.47
C ILE A 97 -39.25 16.30 22.38
N ASP A 98 -39.53 17.57 22.07
CA ASP A 98 -38.76 18.38 21.12
C ASP A 98 -37.29 18.49 21.51
N VAL A 99 -36.99 18.62 22.81
CA VAL A 99 -35.61 18.64 23.31
C VAL A 99 -34.92 17.30 23.07
N GLU A 100 -35.57 16.18 23.37
CA GLU A 100 -35.01 14.84 23.11
C GLU A 100 -34.78 14.61 21.60
N ILE A 101 -35.74 14.99 20.75
CA ILE A 101 -35.60 14.92 19.29
C ILE A 101 -34.39 15.77 18.82
N LYS A 102 -34.25 17.00 19.32
CA LYS A 102 -33.10 17.86 18.99
C LYS A 102 -31.77 17.27 19.45
N ILE A 103 -31.73 16.60 20.60
CA ILE A 103 -30.53 15.92 21.08
C ILE A 103 -30.17 14.79 20.12
N LEU A 104 -31.14 13.95 19.72
CA LEU A 104 -30.92 12.88 18.74
C LEU A 104 -30.45 13.43 17.40
N ASP A 105 -31.06 14.51 16.89
CA ASP A 105 -30.65 15.16 15.65
C ASP A 105 -29.22 15.70 15.73
N THR A 106 -28.84 16.27 16.87
CA THR A 106 -27.47 16.74 17.09
C THR A 106 -26.48 15.57 17.11
N GLN A 107 -26.85 14.44 17.73
CA GLN A 107 -26.01 13.23 17.74
C GLN A 107 -25.84 12.65 16.33
N VAL A 108 -26.92 12.53 15.56
CA VAL A 108 -26.88 12.09 14.16
C VAL A 108 -25.98 13.00 13.34
N ALA A 109 -26.21 14.31 13.38
CA ALA A 109 -25.41 15.29 12.64
C ALA A 109 -23.91 15.23 13.02
N SER A 110 -23.59 15.00 14.29
CA SER A 110 -22.19 14.85 14.74
C SER A 110 -21.52 13.60 14.16
N LYS A 111 -22.26 12.49 14.07
CA LYS A 111 -21.78 11.23 13.47
C LYS A 111 -21.65 11.35 11.95
N GLU A 112 -22.63 11.96 11.28
CA GLU A 112 -22.55 12.25 9.84
C GLU A 112 -21.33 13.12 9.50
N ASN A 113 -21.06 14.14 10.30
CA ASN A 113 -19.87 14.96 10.12
C ASN A 113 -18.58 14.15 10.32
N SER A 114 -18.56 13.24 11.30
CA SER A 114 -17.43 12.33 11.52
C SER A 114 -17.22 11.38 10.33
N ILE A 115 -18.31 10.86 9.74
CA ILE A 115 -18.26 10.03 8.52
C ILE A 115 -17.69 10.84 7.36
N LYS A 116 -18.17 12.07 7.12
CA LYS A 116 -17.64 12.94 6.06
C LYS A 116 -16.14 13.18 6.21
N GLN A 117 -15.64 13.39 7.43
CA GLN A 117 -14.20 13.53 7.69
C GLN A 117 -13.44 12.24 7.39
N ASN A 118 -13.99 11.09 7.77
CA ASN A 118 -13.41 9.78 7.46
C ASN A 118 -13.38 9.51 5.95
N GLU A 119 -14.41 9.90 5.19
CA GLU A 119 -14.44 9.79 3.73
C GLU A 119 -13.38 10.67 3.06
N ILE A 120 -13.21 11.91 3.52
CA ILE A 120 -12.14 12.81 3.06
C ILE A 120 -10.78 12.16 3.32
N SER A 121 -10.57 11.62 4.53
CA SER A 121 -9.35 10.90 4.88
C SER A 121 -9.11 9.70 3.94
N ILE A 122 -10.13 8.90 3.63
CA ILE A 122 -10.01 7.80 2.65
C ILE A 122 -9.59 8.33 1.27
N LYS A 123 -10.17 9.43 0.81
CA LYS A 123 -9.81 10.06 -0.47
C LYS A 123 -8.35 10.49 -0.48
N ASP A 124 -7.86 11.08 0.60
CA ASP A 124 -6.46 11.49 0.73
C ASP A 124 -5.50 10.29 0.73
N HIS A 125 -5.84 9.22 1.44
CA HIS A 125 -5.06 7.97 1.40
C HIS A 125 -5.06 7.36 0.00
N ASN A 126 -6.18 7.40 -0.73
CA ASN A 126 -6.24 6.95 -2.13
C ASN A 126 -5.36 7.80 -3.05
N ASN A 127 -5.37 9.12 -2.87
CA ASN A 127 -4.47 10.03 -3.61
C ASN A 127 -2.99 9.69 -3.32
N GLN A 128 -2.64 9.42 -2.07
CA GLN A 128 -1.29 8.98 -1.70
C GLN A 128 -0.91 7.65 -2.37
N ILE A 129 -1.84 6.69 -2.46
CA ILE A 129 -1.62 5.43 -3.19
C ILE A 129 -1.39 5.71 -4.68
N ALA A 130 -2.18 6.59 -5.29
CA ALA A 130 -2.03 6.95 -6.70
C ALA A 130 -0.64 7.56 -6.98
N LEU A 131 -0.18 8.49 -6.14
CA LEU A 131 1.16 9.07 -6.23
C LEU A 131 2.26 8.02 -6.10
N LYS A 132 2.15 7.10 -5.13
CA LYS A 132 3.10 5.99 -4.96
C LYS A 132 3.11 5.04 -6.17
N ASN A 133 1.96 4.80 -6.78
CA ASN A 133 1.87 3.99 -8.00
C ASN A 133 2.54 4.68 -9.20
N LEU A 134 2.42 6.01 -9.33
CA LEU A 134 3.15 6.78 -10.35
C LEU A 134 4.66 6.65 -10.13
N GLN A 135 5.14 6.80 -8.88
CA GLN A 135 6.56 6.60 -8.55
C GLN A 135 7.06 5.19 -8.88
N ILE A 136 6.24 4.15 -8.69
CA ILE A 136 6.57 2.78 -9.11
C ILE A 136 6.71 2.73 -10.64
N LYS A 137 5.75 3.30 -11.38
CA LYS A 137 5.76 3.31 -12.85
C LYS A 137 7.01 4.02 -13.40
N ASP A 138 7.40 5.14 -12.81
CA ASP A 138 8.60 5.87 -13.21
C ASP A 138 9.87 5.03 -13.00
N LYS A 139 9.98 4.37 -11.85
CA LYS A 139 11.08 3.44 -11.55
C LYS A 139 11.08 2.21 -12.47
N GLU A 140 9.91 1.70 -12.84
CA GLU A 140 9.80 0.60 -13.82
C GLU A 140 10.25 1.03 -15.21
N ASN A 141 9.95 2.27 -15.62
CA ASN A 141 10.45 2.83 -16.88
C ASN A 141 11.98 3.05 -16.85
N GLU A 142 12.52 3.46 -15.71
CA GLU A 142 13.97 3.57 -15.50
C GLU A 142 14.65 2.20 -15.67
N ILE A 143 14.09 1.14 -15.06
CA ILE A 143 14.56 -0.24 -15.23
C ILE A 143 14.55 -0.64 -16.71
N LYS A 144 13.46 -0.40 -17.44
CA LYS A 144 13.36 -0.73 -18.88
C LYS A 144 14.43 -0.02 -19.71
N THR A 145 14.70 1.24 -19.42
CA THR A 145 15.77 2.00 -20.10
C THR A 145 17.14 1.38 -19.84
N LYS A 146 17.43 1.02 -18.59
CA LYS A 146 18.67 0.33 -18.21
C LYS A 146 18.80 -1.06 -18.84
N GLU A 147 17.72 -1.84 -18.88
CA GLU A 147 17.67 -3.16 -19.54
C GLU A 147 17.93 -3.05 -21.05
N ASN A 148 17.38 -2.04 -21.71
CA ASN A 148 17.68 -1.76 -23.12
C ASN A 148 19.15 -1.35 -23.31
N GLY A 149 19.73 -0.61 -22.36
CA GLY A 149 21.17 -0.32 -22.32
C GLY A 149 22.03 -1.59 -22.25
N ILE A 150 21.68 -2.53 -21.35
CA ILE A 150 22.33 -3.84 -21.24
C ILE A 150 22.24 -4.61 -22.57
N LYS A 151 21.06 -4.65 -23.20
CA LYS A 151 20.89 -5.34 -24.50
C LYS A 151 21.84 -4.79 -25.57
N LYS A 152 21.96 -3.46 -25.69
CA LYS A 152 22.90 -2.84 -26.64
C LYS A 152 24.35 -3.21 -26.34
N LYS A 153 24.74 -3.23 -25.05
CA LYS A 153 26.08 -3.64 -24.62
C LYS A 153 26.36 -5.12 -24.90
N ASN A 154 25.39 -6.00 -24.66
CA ASN A 154 25.50 -7.42 -25.01
C ASN A 154 25.67 -7.64 -26.51
N ASN A 155 24.92 -6.92 -27.35
CA ASN A 155 25.11 -6.98 -28.80
C ASN A 155 26.53 -6.51 -29.20
N ASN A 156 27.08 -5.49 -28.53
CA ASN A 156 28.46 -5.06 -28.76
C ASN A 156 29.47 -6.15 -28.36
N ILE A 157 29.27 -6.82 -27.22
CA ILE A 157 30.08 -7.99 -26.83
C ILE A 157 30.04 -9.07 -27.91
N GLN A 158 28.86 -9.41 -28.43
CA GLN A 158 28.73 -10.40 -29.51
C GLN A 158 29.47 -10.00 -30.79
N LEU A 159 29.39 -8.73 -31.19
CA LEU A 159 30.15 -8.22 -32.34
C LEU A 159 31.67 -8.34 -32.12
N LYS A 160 32.14 -8.01 -30.91
CA LYS A 160 33.56 -8.17 -30.54
C LYS A 160 34.00 -9.64 -30.54
N GLU A 161 33.12 -10.54 -30.12
CA GLU A 161 33.40 -11.98 -30.11
C GLU A 161 33.50 -12.55 -31.52
N LEU A 162 32.66 -12.07 -32.45
CA LEU A 162 32.79 -12.38 -33.88
C LEU A 162 34.09 -11.82 -34.48
N ASP A 163 34.51 -10.61 -34.09
CA ASP A 163 35.78 -10.02 -34.54
C ASP A 163 36.98 -10.87 -34.06
N ILE A 164 36.97 -11.31 -32.79
CA ILE A 164 37.98 -12.24 -32.27
C ILE A 164 37.99 -13.54 -33.08
N GLN A 165 36.83 -14.15 -33.35
CA GLN A 165 36.74 -15.38 -34.13
C GLN A 165 37.32 -15.21 -35.55
N SER A 166 37.00 -14.10 -36.22
CA SER A 166 37.56 -13.79 -37.54
C SER A 166 39.09 -13.68 -37.50
N ARG A 167 39.63 -13.03 -36.46
CA ARG A 167 41.08 -12.87 -36.27
C ARG A 167 41.79 -14.18 -35.95
N GLU A 168 41.17 -15.05 -35.16
CA GLU A 168 41.72 -16.40 -34.90
C GLU A 168 41.78 -17.24 -36.19
N ILE A 169 40.77 -17.14 -37.06
CA ILE A 169 40.80 -17.80 -38.39
C ILE A 169 41.97 -17.26 -39.23
N GLU A 170 42.18 -15.94 -39.23
CA GLU A 170 43.30 -15.33 -39.93
C GLU A 170 44.66 -15.78 -39.36
N LYS A 171 44.76 -15.86 -38.04
CA LYS A 171 45.94 -16.36 -37.32
C LYS A 171 46.28 -17.78 -37.76
N ASP A 172 45.31 -18.66 -37.83
CA ASP A 172 45.51 -20.04 -38.26
C ASP A 172 45.89 -20.16 -39.75
N ARG A 173 45.36 -19.26 -40.61
CA ARG A 173 45.79 -19.15 -42.00
C ARG A 173 47.27 -18.77 -42.10
N ILE A 174 47.71 -17.77 -41.33
CA ILE A 174 49.10 -17.31 -41.32
C ILE A 174 50.04 -18.39 -40.76
N LYS A 175 49.65 -19.12 -39.70
CA LYS A 175 50.44 -20.25 -39.18
C LYS A 175 50.70 -21.32 -40.25
N LYS A 176 49.68 -21.67 -41.05
CA LYS A 176 49.83 -22.62 -42.17
C LYS A 176 50.77 -22.09 -43.27
N GLU A 177 50.75 -20.79 -43.54
CA GLU A 177 51.70 -20.16 -44.48
C GLU A 177 53.14 -20.23 -43.95
N ILE A 178 53.35 -19.96 -42.66
CA ILE A 178 54.67 -20.08 -42.01
C ILE A 178 55.17 -21.53 -42.09
N GLU A 179 54.33 -22.51 -41.78
CA GLU A 179 54.68 -23.93 -41.89
C GLU A 179 55.08 -24.30 -43.33
N SER A 180 54.37 -23.77 -44.34
CA SER A 180 54.74 -23.93 -45.74
C SER A 180 56.11 -23.34 -46.07
N PHE A 181 56.42 -22.14 -45.55
CA PHE A 181 57.74 -21.52 -45.75
C PHE A 181 58.85 -22.26 -45.01
N GLN A 182 58.60 -22.76 -43.80
CA GLN A 182 59.55 -23.57 -43.04
C GLN A 182 59.86 -24.88 -43.76
N ASN A 183 58.86 -25.55 -44.34
CA ASN A 183 59.06 -26.74 -45.15
C ASN A 183 59.91 -26.44 -46.40
N LYS A 184 59.65 -25.33 -47.09
CA LYS A 184 60.47 -24.89 -48.23
C LYS A 184 61.91 -24.56 -47.82
N LEU A 185 62.09 -23.93 -46.66
CA LEU A 185 63.40 -23.59 -46.12
C LEU A 185 64.21 -24.86 -45.82
N LYS A 186 63.59 -25.87 -45.19
CA LYS A 186 64.23 -27.16 -44.94
C LYS A 186 64.67 -27.87 -46.22
N ILE A 187 63.83 -27.88 -47.26
CA ILE A 187 64.21 -28.43 -48.57
C ILE A 187 65.40 -27.68 -49.16
N SER A 188 65.43 -26.35 -49.02
CA SER A 188 66.53 -25.51 -49.46
C SER A 188 67.83 -25.77 -48.69
N GLU A 189 67.74 -25.99 -47.37
CA GLU A 189 68.87 -26.40 -46.52
C GLU A 189 69.46 -27.74 -46.95
N ASP A 190 68.62 -28.73 -47.23
CA ASP A 190 69.05 -30.03 -47.74
C ASP A 190 69.73 -29.91 -49.11
N ARG A 191 69.22 -29.04 -50.00
CA ARG A 191 69.85 -28.75 -51.31
C ARG A 191 71.21 -28.08 -51.16
N VAL A 192 71.32 -27.05 -50.32
CA VAL A 192 72.60 -26.40 -50.02
C VAL A 192 73.62 -27.41 -49.54
N LYS A 193 73.24 -28.30 -48.62
CA LYS A 193 74.11 -29.36 -48.12
C LYS A 193 74.58 -30.29 -49.25
N SER A 194 73.65 -30.74 -50.11
CA SER A 194 73.97 -31.59 -51.27
C SER A 194 74.93 -30.90 -52.24
N ILE A 195 74.69 -29.62 -52.57
CA ILE A 195 75.56 -28.84 -53.47
C ILE A 195 76.95 -28.67 -52.84
N MET A 196 77.04 -28.38 -51.55
CA MET A 196 78.32 -28.25 -50.84
C MET A 196 79.12 -29.56 -50.85
N ASP A 197 78.46 -30.70 -50.66
CA ASP A 197 79.12 -32.00 -50.70
C ASP A 197 79.59 -32.33 -52.11
N GLU A 198 78.80 -32.03 -53.15
CA GLU A 198 79.22 -32.18 -54.54
C GLU A 198 80.39 -31.25 -54.90
N MET A 199 80.38 -30.00 -54.44
CA MET A 199 81.50 -29.07 -54.62
C MET A 199 82.80 -29.57 -53.96
N LYS A 200 82.72 -30.23 -52.80
CA LYS A 200 83.89 -30.86 -52.16
C LYS A 200 84.46 -31.98 -53.02
N GLU A 201 83.61 -32.84 -53.57
CA GLU A 201 84.04 -33.93 -54.45
C GLU A 201 84.66 -33.41 -55.76
N VAL A 202 84.07 -32.39 -56.38
CA VAL A 202 84.64 -31.75 -57.58
C VAL A 202 85.99 -31.11 -57.27
N LYS A 203 86.10 -30.42 -56.13
CA LYS A 203 87.38 -29.84 -55.69
C LYS A 203 88.45 -30.90 -55.48
N LYS A 204 88.10 -32.01 -54.83
CA LYS A 204 89.01 -33.14 -54.66
C LYS A 204 89.49 -33.71 -56.00
N ARG A 205 88.60 -33.83 -57.00
CA ARG A 205 88.97 -34.26 -58.36
C ARG A 205 89.92 -33.27 -59.04
N ILE A 206 89.70 -31.97 -58.90
CA ILE A 206 90.61 -30.93 -59.42
C ILE A 206 92.00 -31.09 -58.78
N ASP A 207 92.06 -31.19 -57.45
CA ASP A 207 93.32 -31.35 -56.71
C ASP A 207 94.07 -32.63 -57.15
N GLU A 208 93.36 -33.75 -57.32
CA GLU A 208 93.92 -35.03 -57.80
C GLU A 208 94.47 -34.91 -59.24
N LEU A 209 93.71 -34.29 -60.15
CA LEU A 209 94.11 -34.07 -61.54
C LEU A 209 95.31 -33.13 -61.65
N GLU A 210 95.39 -32.08 -60.82
CA GLU A 210 96.54 -31.19 -60.75
C GLU A 210 97.80 -31.92 -60.24
N VAL A 211 97.67 -32.78 -59.24
CA VAL A 211 98.78 -33.62 -58.75
C VAL A 211 99.25 -34.60 -59.83
N GLN A 212 98.33 -35.24 -60.55
CA GLN A 212 98.66 -36.12 -61.67
C GLN A 212 99.37 -35.36 -62.80
N GLN A 213 98.89 -34.17 -63.16
CA GLN A 213 99.52 -33.29 -64.14
C GLN A 213 100.95 -32.90 -63.69
N ARG A 214 101.16 -32.53 -62.44
CA ARG A 214 102.49 -32.20 -61.89
C ARG A 214 103.45 -33.40 -61.91
N LYS A 215 102.96 -34.61 -61.61
CA LYS A 215 103.76 -35.85 -61.71
C LYS A 215 104.14 -36.15 -63.17
N ALA A 216 103.19 -36.04 -64.10
CA ALA A 216 103.45 -36.20 -65.53
C ALA A 216 104.47 -35.17 -66.07
N LEU A 217 104.46 -33.93 -65.57
CA LEU A 217 105.45 -32.90 -65.88
C LEU A 217 106.84 -33.19 -65.30
N ALA A 218 106.92 -33.85 -64.13
CA ALA A 218 108.18 -34.20 -63.47
C ALA A 218 108.85 -35.46 -64.08
N GLU A 219 108.07 -36.38 -64.64
CA GLU A 219 108.56 -37.66 -65.17
C GLU A 219 109.10 -37.60 -66.60
N LYS A 220 108.86 -36.54 -67.40
CA LYS A 220 109.28 -36.50 -68.82
C LYS A 220 109.98 -35.21 -69.28
N LYS A 221 111.29 -35.31 -69.42
CA LYS A 221 112.11 -34.66 -70.46
C LYS A 221 112.09 -35.56 -71.73
N GLN A 222 111.08 -35.48 -72.60
CA GLN A 222 111.16 -35.82 -74.06
C GLN A 222 109.76 -35.87 -74.72
N GLY A 223 109.45 -34.86 -75.55
CA GLY A 223 108.80 -34.92 -76.86
C GLY A 223 107.39 -35.51 -77.10
N GLY A 224 106.89 -36.45 -76.30
CA GLY A 224 105.74 -37.30 -76.70
C GLY A 224 104.40 -37.06 -76.00
N ASP A 225 104.30 -36.15 -75.03
CA ASP A 225 103.20 -36.16 -74.03
C ASP A 225 102.35 -34.88 -73.96
N ALA A 226 102.45 -34.01 -74.98
CA ALA A 226 101.68 -32.77 -75.04
C ALA A 226 100.16 -33.02 -75.05
N ILE A 227 99.71 -34.10 -75.67
CA ILE A 227 98.29 -34.47 -75.76
C ILE A 227 97.73 -34.83 -74.37
N SER A 228 98.45 -35.61 -73.58
CA SER A 228 98.03 -36.01 -72.22
C SER A 228 97.95 -34.80 -71.28
N LEU A 229 98.92 -33.88 -71.36
CA LEU A 229 98.91 -32.62 -70.61
C LEU A 229 97.75 -31.70 -71.02
N LEU A 230 97.42 -31.67 -72.31
CA LEU A 230 96.25 -30.93 -72.82
C LEU A 230 94.94 -31.57 -72.37
N LEU A 231 94.85 -32.90 -72.31
CA LEU A 231 93.68 -33.62 -71.80
C LEU A 231 93.46 -33.34 -70.31
N TYR A 232 94.50 -33.43 -69.47
CA TYR A 232 94.42 -33.04 -68.05
C TYR A 232 94.02 -31.58 -67.90
N SER A 233 94.60 -30.67 -68.70
CA SER A 233 94.25 -29.25 -68.67
C SER A 233 92.78 -29.02 -69.06
N ASN A 234 92.25 -29.76 -70.02
CA ASN A 234 90.86 -29.64 -70.46
C ASN A 234 89.90 -30.20 -69.40
N GLU A 235 90.21 -31.36 -68.81
CA GLU A 235 89.42 -31.93 -67.72
C GLU A 235 89.41 -31.04 -66.48
N VAL A 236 90.56 -30.48 -66.09
CA VAL A 236 90.65 -29.50 -64.99
C VAL A 236 89.80 -28.26 -65.31
N GLN A 237 89.89 -27.71 -66.52
CA GLN A 237 89.05 -26.58 -66.94
C GLN A 237 87.56 -26.90 -66.93
N GLN A 238 87.14 -28.11 -67.35
CA GLN A 238 85.75 -28.54 -67.29
C GLN A 238 85.26 -28.67 -65.85
N ASN A 239 86.06 -29.25 -64.96
CA ASN A 239 85.73 -29.33 -63.53
C ASN A 239 85.66 -27.95 -62.88
N PHE A 240 86.53 -26.99 -63.25
CA PHE A 240 86.42 -25.61 -62.78
C PHE A 240 85.12 -24.93 -63.25
N ARG A 241 84.72 -25.10 -64.51
CA ARG A 241 83.44 -24.57 -65.01
C ARG A 241 82.25 -25.17 -64.26
N TYR A 242 82.29 -26.48 -64.00
CA TYR A 242 81.26 -27.15 -63.22
C TYR A 242 81.23 -26.65 -61.78
N TYR A 243 82.38 -26.50 -61.13
CA TYR A 243 82.51 -25.93 -59.79
C TYR A 243 81.90 -24.53 -59.71
N ASN A 244 82.22 -23.64 -60.67
CA ASN A 244 81.65 -22.29 -60.72
C ASN A 244 80.12 -22.33 -60.90
N THR A 245 79.60 -23.30 -61.67
CA THR A 245 78.16 -23.47 -61.84
C THR A 245 77.49 -23.94 -60.54
N LEU A 246 78.16 -24.80 -59.77
CA LEU A 246 77.69 -25.22 -58.45
C LEU A 246 77.76 -24.06 -57.44
N ASP A 247 78.79 -23.21 -57.50
CA ASP A 247 78.91 -22.02 -56.65
C ASP A 247 77.81 -20.99 -56.93
N GLU A 248 77.50 -20.73 -58.20
CA GLU A 248 76.34 -19.90 -58.59
C GLU A 248 75.02 -20.49 -58.06
N LYS A 249 74.80 -21.81 -58.22
CA LYS A 249 73.62 -22.49 -57.67
C LYS A 249 73.56 -22.38 -56.14
N LEU A 250 74.68 -22.57 -55.46
CA LEU A 250 74.79 -22.43 -54.01
C LEU A 250 74.43 -21.00 -53.55
N SER A 251 74.95 -19.99 -54.25
CA SER A 251 74.64 -18.58 -53.98
C SER A 251 73.15 -18.29 -54.14
N ASN A 252 72.55 -18.75 -55.24
CA ASN A 252 71.11 -18.59 -55.51
C ASN A 252 70.24 -19.29 -54.45
N GLU A 253 70.63 -20.49 -54.01
CA GLU A 253 69.91 -21.24 -52.98
C GLU A 253 70.04 -20.54 -51.61
N LYS A 254 71.21 -19.98 -51.25
CA LYS A 254 71.38 -19.16 -50.04
C LYS A 254 70.51 -17.90 -50.05
N ILE A 255 70.44 -17.20 -51.18
CA ILE A 255 69.53 -16.05 -51.37
C ILE A 255 68.07 -16.49 -51.15
N THR A 256 67.70 -17.69 -51.65
CA THR A 256 66.37 -18.26 -51.45
C THR A 256 66.08 -18.52 -49.97
N GLN A 257 67.04 -19.07 -49.21
CA GLN A 257 66.90 -19.26 -47.76
C GLN A 257 66.71 -17.93 -47.01
N GLU A 258 67.48 -16.91 -47.36
CA GLU A 258 67.37 -15.60 -46.74
C GLU A 258 66.00 -14.97 -47.02
N ASN A 259 65.52 -15.05 -48.26
CA ASN A 259 64.18 -14.59 -48.63
C ASN A 259 63.07 -15.35 -47.88
N LEU A 260 63.19 -16.67 -47.72
CA LEU A 260 62.24 -17.48 -46.95
C LEU A 260 62.26 -17.10 -45.47
N ASN A 261 63.43 -16.88 -44.88
CA ASN A 261 63.58 -16.43 -43.49
C ASN A 261 62.95 -15.04 -43.27
N LEU A 262 63.14 -14.11 -44.20
CA LEU A 262 62.48 -12.80 -44.15
C LEU A 262 60.96 -12.94 -44.24
N ALA A 263 60.45 -13.80 -45.13
CA ALA A 263 59.02 -14.06 -45.24
C ALA A 263 58.43 -14.65 -43.95
N ILE A 264 59.13 -15.60 -43.32
CA ILE A 264 58.73 -16.18 -42.03
C ILE A 264 58.67 -15.10 -40.95
N ARG A 265 59.73 -14.32 -40.76
CA ARG A 265 59.77 -13.24 -39.75
C ARG A 265 58.66 -12.22 -39.94
N ASN A 266 58.39 -11.83 -41.19
CA ASN A 266 57.30 -10.90 -41.50
C ASN A 266 55.93 -11.47 -41.11
N LYS A 267 55.70 -12.77 -41.35
CA LYS A 267 54.46 -13.45 -40.96
C LYS A 267 54.34 -13.65 -39.45
N GLU A 268 55.44 -13.93 -38.76
CA GLU A 268 55.49 -13.98 -37.30
C GLU A 268 55.13 -12.64 -36.67
N GLU A 269 55.61 -11.54 -37.25
CA GLU A 269 55.25 -10.20 -36.78
C GLU A 269 53.76 -9.89 -37.02
N GLN A 270 53.20 -10.31 -38.17
CA GLN A 270 51.75 -10.23 -38.41
C GLN A 270 50.94 -11.00 -37.35
N LEU A 271 51.40 -12.19 -36.93
CA LEU A 271 50.76 -12.94 -35.84
C LEU A 271 50.76 -12.16 -34.52
N ARG A 272 51.89 -11.57 -34.15
CA ARG A 272 51.99 -10.74 -32.93
C ARG A 272 51.06 -9.55 -32.96
N GLN A 273 50.92 -8.91 -34.12
CA GLN A 273 49.98 -7.79 -34.28
C GLN A 273 48.54 -8.23 -34.08
N ILE A 274 48.15 -9.38 -34.65
CA ILE A 274 46.81 -9.96 -34.45
C ILE A 274 46.58 -10.31 -32.97
N ASP A 275 47.56 -10.90 -32.30
CA ASP A 275 47.47 -11.25 -30.87
C ASP A 275 47.24 -10.01 -30.00
N ASN A 276 48.01 -8.94 -30.25
CA ASN A 276 47.82 -7.66 -29.56
C ASN A 276 46.41 -7.08 -29.81
N GLN A 277 45.88 -7.20 -31.03
CA GLN A 277 44.53 -6.74 -31.36
C GLN A 277 43.46 -7.57 -30.63
N ILE A 278 43.61 -8.90 -30.57
CA ILE A 278 42.72 -9.78 -29.82
C ILE A 278 42.72 -9.42 -28.33
N GLU A 279 43.89 -9.17 -27.75
CA GLU A 279 44.02 -8.74 -26.35
C GLU A 279 43.31 -7.40 -26.10
N GLN A 280 43.49 -6.41 -26.98
CA GLN A 280 42.77 -5.14 -26.91
C GLN A 280 41.25 -5.32 -27.00
N ILE A 281 40.75 -6.20 -27.87
CA ILE A 281 39.31 -6.46 -27.98
C ILE A 281 38.80 -7.15 -26.71
N ASN A 282 39.57 -8.09 -26.14
CA ASN A 282 39.23 -8.77 -24.89
C ASN A 282 39.17 -7.81 -23.70
N THR A 283 40.14 -6.92 -23.54
CA THR A 283 40.10 -5.91 -22.48
C THR A 283 38.87 -5.00 -22.61
N GLN A 284 38.54 -4.54 -23.82
CA GLN A 284 37.31 -3.77 -24.07
C GLN A 284 36.05 -4.57 -23.75
N LYS A 285 36.02 -5.87 -24.06
CA LYS A 285 34.91 -6.77 -23.74
C LYS A 285 34.71 -6.88 -22.22
N GLU A 286 35.78 -7.06 -21.46
CA GLU A 286 35.72 -7.12 -20.00
C GLU A 286 35.25 -5.80 -19.39
N THR A 287 35.72 -4.65 -19.89
CA THR A 287 35.17 -3.34 -19.46
C THR A 287 33.66 -3.27 -19.68
N ILE A 288 33.15 -3.66 -20.86
CA ILE A 288 31.71 -3.66 -21.13
C ILE A 288 30.95 -4.60 -20.18
N LYS A 289 31.51 -5.76 -19.83
CA LYS A 289 30.90 -6.67 -18.85
C LYS A 289 30.81 -6.04 -17.46
N THR A 290 31.88 -5.40 -16.99
CA THR A 290 31.85 -4.70 -15.68
C THR A 290 30.81 -3.58 -15.64
N GLU A 291 30.65 -2.84 -16.75
CA GLU A 291 29.60 -1.82 -16.88
C GLU A 291 28.19 -2.44 -16.86
N ILE A 292 28.00 -3.62 -17.46
CA ILE A 292 26.73 -4.36 -17.39
C ILE A 292 26.45 -4.77 -15.93
N ASP A 293 27.44 -5.28 -15.20
CA ASP A 293 27.30 -5.69 -13.80
C ASP A 293 26.91 -4.52 -12.88
N ASP A 294 27.50 -3.34 -13.10
CA ASP A 294 27.11 -2.13 -12.38
C ASP A 294 25.66 -1.73 -12.68
N ILE A 295 25.25 -1.74 -13.96
CA ILE A 295 23.86 -1.44 -14.35
C ILE A 295 22.90 -2.47 -13.73
N MET A 296 23.26 -3.76 -13.71
CA MET A 296 22.46 -4.79 -13.05
C MET A 296 22.31 -4.54 -11.55
N THR A 297 23.38 -4.15 -10.88
CA THR A 297 23.36 -3.77 -9.46
C THR A 297 22.42 -2.59 -9.21
N GLN A 298 22.49 -1.55 -10.05
CA GLN A 298 21.57 -0.41 -9.98
C GLN A 298 20.10 -0.84 -10.17
N ILE A 299 19.81 -1.75 -11.11
CA ILE A 299 18.47 -2.32 -11.29
C ILE A 299 17.98 -3.02 -10.01
N VAL A 300 18.84 -3.79 -9.35
CA VAL A 300 18.50 -4.47 -8.08
C VAL A 300 18.15 -3.47 -6.98
N VAL A 301 18.90 -2.37 -6.86
CA VAL A 301 18.60 -1.28 -5.91
C VAL A 301 17.24 -0.65 -6.21
N ILE A 302 16.94 -0.36 -7.49
CA ILE A 302 15.64 0.21 -7.90
C ILE A 302 14.50 -0.76 -7.58
N LYS A 303 14.65 -2.06 -7.90
CA LYS A 303 13.66 -3.11 -7.57
C LYS A 303 13.40 -3.19 -6.07
N THR A 304 14.44 -3.08 -5.24
CA THR A 304 14.30 -3.02 -3.79
C THR A 304 13.54 -1.77 -3.33
N GLY A 305 13.81 -0.62 -3.95
CA GLY A 305 13.03 0.61 -3.74
C GLY A 305 11.54 0.43 -4.06
N ILE A 306 11.21 -0.18 -5.20
CA ILE A 306 9.82 -0.50 -5.58
C ILE A 306 9.16 -1.39 -4.53
N LYS A 307 9.85 -2.41 -4.01
CA LYS A 307 9.33 -3.29 -2.95
C LYS A 307 8.97 -2.52 -1.68
N LYS A 308 9.81 -1.57 -1.24
CA LYS A 308 9.52 -0.70 -0.09
C LYS A 308 8.27 0.16 -0.31
N ILE A 309 8.11 0.73 -1.51
CA ILE A 309 6.91 1.51 -1.88
C ILE A 309 5.66 0.63 -1.86
N LYS A 310 5.71 -0.59 -2.43
CA LYS A 310 4.60 -1.55 -2.41
C LYS A 310 4.17 -1.92 -1.00
N ASN A 311 5.13 -2.14 -0.09
CA ASN A 311 4.83 -2.38 1.33
C ASN A 311 4.13 -1.18 1.99
N SER A 312 4.58 0.04 1.67
CA SER A 312 3.95 1.26 2.17
C SER A 312 2.52 1.42 1.65
N ILE A 313 2.25 1.06 0.39
CA ILE A 313 0.88 1.03 -0.16
C ILE A 313 0.01 0.02 0.61
N LYS A 314 0.54 -1.17 0.93
CA LYS A 314 -0.20 -2.18 1.71
C LYS A 314 -0.62 -1.65 3.09
N SER A 315 0.29 -0.96 3.80
CA SER A 315 -0.02 -0.35 5.09
C SER A 315 -1.11 0.73 4.98
N VAL A 316 -1.06 1.57 3.94
CA VAL A 316 -2.09 2.58 3.68
C VAL A 316 -3.45 1.93 3.39
N LYS A 317 -3.49 0.85 2.58
CA LYS A 317 -4.71 0.10 2.31
C LYS A 317 -5.34 -0.48 3.58
N ASN A 318 -4.53 -1.05 4.48
CA ASN A 318 -5.03 -1.54 5.77
C ASN A 318 -5.61 -0.41 6.63
N SER A 319 -5.04 0.80 6.54
CA SER A 319 -5.55 1.96 7.27
C SER A 319 -6.91 2.41 6.70
N ILE A 320 -7.07 2.42 5.38
CA ILE A 320 -8.37 2.66 4.72
C ILE A 320 -9.42 1.65 5.19
N GLU A 321 -9.07 0.37 5.28
CA GLU A 321 -10.00 -0.67 5.73
C GLU A 321 -10.48 -0.44 7.17
N LYS A 322 -9.60 -0.05 8.09
CA LYS A 322 -9.99 0.33 9.46
C LYS A 322 -10.94 1.53 9.49
N VAL A 323 -10.67 2.55 8.67
CA VAL A 323 -11.55 3.73 8.56
C VAL A 323 -12.92 3.33 8.01
N LYS A 324 -12.98 2.45 7.00
CA LYS A 324 -14.25 1.93 6.47
C LYS A 324 -15.06 1.18 7.52
N ASN A 325 -14.42 0.33 8.34
CA ASN A 325 -15.12 -0.36 9.43
C ASN A 325 -15.66 0.63 10.47
N THR A 326 -14.94 1.72 10.72
CA THR A 326 -15.40 2.80 11.60
C THR A 326 -16.63 3.51 11.03
N ILE A 327 -16.63 3.82 9.73
CA ILE A 327 -17.78 4.39 9.02
C ILE A 327 -19.00 3.46 9.16
N ASN A 328 -18.86 2.17 8.85
CA ASN A 328 -19.97 1.21 8.95
C ASN A 328 -20.56 1.13 10.37
N THR A 329 -19.71 1.23 11.39
CA THR A 329 -20.16 1.25 12.80
C THR A 329 -20.95 2.53 13.08
N GLN A 330 -20.45 3.69 12.63
CA GLN A 330 -21.13 4.97 12.79
C GLN A 330 -22.47 5.01 12.03
N GLU A 331 -22.56 4.42 10.84
CA GLU A 331 -23.81 4.29 10.07
C GLU A 331 -24.84 3.43 10.82
N THR A 332 -24.39 2.32 11.42
CA THR A 332 -25.26 1.46 12.23
C THR A 332 -25.80 2.22 13.45
N GLU A 333 -24.95 3.00 14.13
CA GLU A 333 -25.34 3.84 15.26
C GLU A 333 -26.31 4.95 14.83
N ILE A 334 -26.12 5.57 13.67
CA ILE A 334 -27.08 6.54 13.12
C ILE A 334 -28.44 5.87 12.89
N SER A 335 -28.48 4.69 12.28
CA SER A 335 -29.71 3.95 12.05
C SER A 335 -30.46 3.63 13.36
N LEU A 336 -29.73 3.29 14.43
CA LEU A 336 -30.31 3.09 15.77
C LEU A 336 -30.88 4.39 16.35
N LEU A 337 -30.19 5.52 16.20
CA LEU A 337 -30.66 6.83 16.67
C LEU A 337 -31.89 7.31 15.91
N GLU A 338 -31.92 7.13 14.59
CA GLU A 338 -33.07 7.43 13.74
C GLU A 338 -34.26 6.53 14.10
N GLY A 339 -34.02 5.24 14.33
CA GLY A 339 -35.03 4.30 14.82
C GLY A 339 -35.60 4.71 16.18
N LYS A 340 -34.76 5.19 17.10
CA LYS A 340 -35.21 5.76 18.39
C LYS A 340 -36.08 7.00 18.16
N LYS A 341 -35.67 7.91 17.26
CA LYS A 341 -36.42 9.12 16.92
C LYS A 341 -37.78 8.82 16.30
N ALA A 342 -37.89 7.81 15.42
CA ALA A 342 -39.14 7.44 14.77
C ALA A 342 -40.19 6.85 15.72
N ARG A 343 -39.78 6.42 16.92
CA ARG A 343 -40.62 5.77 17.94
C ARG A 343 -40.95 6.69 19.12
N ILE A 344 -40.89 7.99 18.88
CA ILE A 344 -41.22 9.04 19.83
C ILE A 344 -42.66 9.47 19.60
N ASP A 345 -43.52 9.27 20.60
CA ASP A 345 -44.94 9.64 20.55
C ASP A 345 -45.22 10.86 21.42
N TYR A 346 -45.94 11.83 20.85
CA TYR A 346 -46.44 13.02 21.54
C TYR A 346 -47.54 12.68 22.55
N THR A 347 -47.80 13.61 23.47
CA THR A 347 -48.85 13.46 24.47
C THR A 347 -50.23 13.41 23.79
N GLN A 348 -51.09 12.48 24.20
CA GLN A 348 -52.39 12.28 23.59
C GLN A 348 -53.53 12.39 24.60
N LEU A 349 -54.58 13.10 24.20
CA LEU A 349 -55.85 13.14 24.92
C LEU A 349 -56.67 11.89 24.57
N ILE A 350 -56.77 10.95 25.49
CA ILE A 350 -57.51 9.69 25.27
C ILE A 350 -59.01 9.86 25.50
N LYS A 351 -59.38 10.75 26.43
CA LYS A 351 -60.79 11.04 26.71
C LYS A 351 -61.00 12.49 27.07
N GLU A 352 -61.87 13.13 26.30
CA GLU A 352 -62.31 14.51 26.50
C GLU A 352 -62.95 14.74 27.88
N PRO A 353 -63.03 16.00 28.36
CA PRO A 353 -63.74 16.36 29.58
C PRO A 353 -65.25 16.03 29.50
N THR A 354 -65.66 14.90 30.07
CA THR A 354 -67.07 14.52 30.19
C THR A 354 -67.60 14.79 31.60
N SER A 355 -68.81 15.36 31.70
CA SER A 355 -69.52 15.48 32.98
C SER A 355 -69.80 14.11 33.59
N SER A 356 -69.82 14.04 34.92
CA SER A 356 -70.33 12.86 35.63
C SER A 356 -71.81 12.70 35.30
N LEU A 357 -72.24 11.48 34.94
CA LEU A 357 -73.67 11.16 34.72
C LEU A 357 -74.53 11.40 35.96
N TYR A 358 -73.91 11.53 37.14
CA TYR A 358 -74.56 11.79 38.41
C TYR A 358 -73.93 13.01 39.12
N PRO A 359 -74.73 14.00 39.56
CA PRO A 359 -74.25 15.12 40.36
C PRO A 359 -73.68 14.65 41.70
N VAL A 360 -72.47 15.08 42.02
CA VAL A 360 -71.76 14.71 43.26
C VAL A 360 -72.21 15.63 44.40
N PHE A 361 -73.41 15.41 44.93
CA PHE A 361 -73.95 16.24 46.02
C PHE A 361 -73.08 16.20 47.29
N PRO A 362 -73.01 17.30 48.07
CA PRO A 362 -72.37 17.28 49.38
C PRO A 362 -73.03 16.19 50.24
N LYS A 363 -72.22 15.39 50.96
CA LYS A 363 -72.71 14.27 51.81
C LYS A 363 -73.43 14.82 53.05
N LYS A 364 -74.56 15.52 52.87
CA LYS A 364 -75.31 16.22 53.93
C LYS A 364 -75.63 15.27 55.09
N LYS A 365 -76.02 14.01 54.80
CA LYS A 365 -76.28 12.98 55.81
C LYS A 365 -75.04 12.65 56.65
N LEU A 366 -73.87 12.52 56.04
CA LEU A 366 -72.61 12.26 56.75
C LEU A 366 -72.18 13.47 57.59
N ASN A 367 -72.33 14.68 57.05
CA ASN A 367 -71.99 15.90 57.77
C ASN A 367 -72.90 16.12 58.99
N ILE A 368 -74.19 15.83 58.87
CA ILE A 368 -75.16 15.89 59.99
C ILE A 368 -74.81 14.85 61.07
N LEU A 369 -74.41 13.64 60.68
CA LEU A 369 -73.99 12.60 61.61
C LEU A 369 -72.73 13.04 62.39
N ILE A 370 -71.71 13.57 61.69
CA ILE A 370 -70.48 14.07 62.31
C ILE A 370 -70.78 15.24 63.26
N ALA A 371 -71.64 16.18 62.86
CA ALA A 371 -72.06 17.30 63.71
C ALA A 371 -72.82 16.82 64.96
N SER A 372 -73.65 15.79 64.84
CA SER A 372 -74.38 15.20 65.98
C SER A 372 -73.42 14.52 66.97
N ILE A 373 -72.43 13.78 66.47
CA ILE A 373 -71.40 13.13 67.30
C ILE A 373 -70.54 14.19 68.01
N LEU A 374 -70.09 15.23 67.30
CA LEU A 374 -69.33 16.34 67.88
C LEU A 374 -70.14 17.13 68.91
N GLY A 375 -71.43 17.37 68.65
CA GLY A 375 -72.33 18.02 69.60
C GLY A 375 -72.50 17.21 70.88
N LEU A 376 -72.65 15.88 70.76
CA LEU A 376 -72.78 15.00 71.92
C LEU A 376 -71.48 14.94 72.73
N MET A 377 -70.30 14.89 72.08
CA MET A 377 -69.01 14.97 72.77
C MET A 377 -68.79 16.31 73.49
N ALA A 378 -69.20 17.43 72.90
CA ALA A 378 -69.11 18.73 73.56
C ALA A 378 -70.04 18.79 74.79
N PHE A 379 -71.23 18.21 74.70
CA PHE A 379 -72.22 18.18 75.79
C PHE A 379 -71.76 17.30 76.96
N THR A 380 -71.16 16.13 76.67
CA THR A 380 -70.60 15.27 77.72
C THR A 380 -69.40 15.93 78.41
N MET A 381 -68.52 16.61 77.66
CA MET A 381 -67.44 17.41 78.28
C MET A 381 -67.99 18.53 79.17
N LEU A 382 -69.03 19.23 78.75
CA LEU A 382 -69.69 20.28 79.55
C LEU A 382 -70.33 19.72 80.83
N ALA A 383 -70.98 18.57 80.75
CA ALA A 383 -71.56 17.89 81.91
C ALA A 383 -70.49 17.50 82.94
N PHE A 384 -69.37 16.93 82.49
CA PHE A 384 -68.22 16.64 83.37
C PHE A 384 -67.60 17.90 83.97
N PHE A 385 -67.55 19.00 83.22
CA PHE A 385 -67.02 20.28 83.70
C PHE A 385 -67.93 20.90 84.77
N LEU A 386 -69.25 20.84 84.59
CA LEU A 386 -70.24 21.28 85.57
C LEU A 386 -70.19 20.43 86.86
N GLU A 387 -70.12 19.10 86.75
CA GLU A 387 -70.00 18.21 87.92
C GLU A 387 -68.67 18.44 88.67
N SER A 388 -67.58 18.72 87.95
CA SER A 388 -66.29 19.09 88.56
C SER A 388 -66.38 20.38 89.39
N LEU A 389 -67.09 21.40 88.88
CA LEU A 389 -67.34 22.65 89.63
C LEU A 389 -68.22 22.41 90.86
N GLU A 390 -69.20 21.51 90.77
CA GLU A 390 -70.11 21.19 91.88
C GLU A 390 -69.39 20.41 93.00
N LYS A 391 -68.51 19.46 92.64
CA LYS A 391 -67.62 18.78 93.60
C LYS A 391 -66.60 19.71 94.26
N HIS A 392 -66.19 20.79 93.59
CA HIS A 392 -65.31 21.80 94.20
C HIS A 392 -66.04 22.72 95.19
N LYS A 393 -67.35 22.97 95.03
CA LYS A 393 -68.15 23.75 96.01
C LYS A 393 -68.48 22.95 97.29
N ALA A 394 -68.57 21.63 97.22
CA ALA A 394 -68.85 20.77 98.37
C ALA A 394 -67.63 20.53 99.30
N LYS A 395 -66.45 21.06 98.97
CA LYS A 395 -65.20 20.87 99.74
C LYS A 395 -64.71 22.14 100.47
N ILE A 396 -65.50 23.22 100.49
CA ILE A 396 -65.22 24.49 101.19
C ILE A 396 -66.37 24.84 102.15
N LYS A 397 -66.92 23.84 102.86
CA LYS A 397 -67.79 24.08 104.01
C LYS A 397 -67.56 23.06 105.10
#